data_AF-A0A4U0XK05-F1
#
_entry.id   AF-A0A4U0XK05-F1
#
_cell.length_a   1.000
_cell.length_b   1.000
_cell.length_c   1.000
_cell.angle_alpha   90.00
_cell.angle_beta   90.00
_cell.angle_gamma   90.00
#
_symmetry.space_group_name_H-M   'P 1'
#
loop_
_entity.id
_entity.type
_entity.pdbx_description
1 polymer ?
#
loop_
_entity_poly.entity_id
_entity_poly.type
_entity_poly.pdbx_seq_one_letter_code
_entity_poly.pdbx_strand_id
1 'polypeptide(L)'
;MFPLETLTLHIFNPAAKIWLPRYKHRALAFKIFHANTQKTVRQMIEYVKGAKASEGPEKCAGWAATECIEVGDGTFLKGTTIEYTSDKAKSTFEECGWNGRRGRDLPPVWIAVHKS
;
A
#
# COMPACT_ATOMS: atom_id res chain seq x y z
N MET A 1 13.85 -22.46 11.65
CA MET A 1 13.01 -21.28 11.34
C MET A 1 12.94 -21.18 9.82
N PHE A 2 11.78 -21.37 9.21
CA PHE A 2 11.63 -21.19 7.76
C PHE A 2 11.71 -19.69 7.42
N PRO A 3 12.34 -19.30 6.30
CA PRO A 3 12.36 -17.91 5.89
C PRO A 3 10.93 -17.43 5.64
N LEU A 4 10.57 -16.32 6.28
CA LEU A 4 9.27 -15.69 6.10
C LEU A 4 9.17 -15.19 4.66
N GLU A 5 8.07 -15.50 3.99
CA GLU A 5 7.87 -15.06 2.62
C GLU A 5 7.76 -13.52 2.58
N THR A 6 8.46 -12.91 1.62
CA THR A 6 8.49 -11.46 1.44
C THR A 6 7.96 -11.05 0.07
N LEU A 7 7.40 -9.84 0.01
CA LEU A 7 6.95 -9.17 -1.19
C LEU A 7 7.55 -7.77 -1.33
N THR A 8 7.48 -7.22 -2.54
CA THR A 8 7.87 -5.84 -2.83
C THR A 8 6.66 -4.93 -3.00
N LEU A 9 6.64 -3.83 -2.24
CA LEU A 9 5.66 -2.77 -2.30
C LEU A 9 6.29 -1.48 -2.82
N HIS A 10 5.65 -0.84 -3.78
CA HIS A 10 5.97 0.51 -4.22
C HIS A 10 4.93 1.46 -3.64
N ILE A 11 5.32 2.25 -2.64
CA ILE A 11 4.38 3.15 -1.95
C ILE A 11 4.68 4.59 -2.36
N PHE A 12 3.70 5.25 -2.97
CA PHE A 12 3.79 6.66 -3.33
C PHE A 12 3.82 7.55 -2.09
N ASN A 13 4.29 8.79 -2.27
CA ASN A 13 4.21 9.78 -1.20
C ASN A 13 2.78 9.89 -0.63
N PRO A 14 2.62 9.96 0.71
CA PRO A 14 1.31 9.97 1.34
C PRO A 14 0.40 11.08 0.83
N ALA A 15 -0.91 10.85 0.88
CA ALA A 15 -1.99 11.75 0.48
C ALA A 15 -2.15 12.01 -1.03
N ALA A 16 -1.39 11.36 -1.91
CA ALA A 16 -1.58 11.45 -3.34
C ALA A 16 -2.59 10.39 -3.85
N LYS A 17 -3.79 10.81 -4.27
CA LYS A 17 -4.73 9.96 -5.03
C LYS A 17 -4.25 9.87 -6.49
N ILE A 18 -3.25 9.03 -6.75
CA ILE A 18 -2.44 9.06 -7.99
C ILE A 18 -3.18 8.70 -9.27
N TRP A 19 -4.35 8.08 -9.17
CA TRP A 19 -5.22 7.79 -10.32
C TRP A 19 -5.99 9.02 -10.84
N LEU A 20 -5.87 10.18 -10.19
CA LEU A 20 -6.55 11.39 -10.65
C LEU A 20 -5.87 11.96 -11.91
N PRO A 21 -6.64 12.60 -12.83
CA PRO A 21 -6.12 13.10 -14.11
C PRO A 21 -4.88 13.99 -14.02
N ARG A 22 -4.75 14.79 -12.94
CA ARG A 22 -3.61 15.68 -12.73
C ARG A 22 -2.25 14.98 -12.61
N TYR A 23 -2.25 13.67 -12.34
CA TYR A 23 -1.05 12.86 -12.15
C TYR A 23 -0.67 12.02 -13.38
N LYS A 24 -1.52 11.97 -14.41
CA LYS A 24 -1.22 11.22 -15.64
C LYS A 24 0.05 11.76 -16.31
N HIS A 25 0.83 10.87 -16.92
CA HIS A 25 2.06 11.21 -17.65
C HIS A 25 3.13 11.91 -16.79
N ARG A 26 3.07 11.76 -15.47
CA ARG A 26 4.05 12.35 -14.55
C ARG A 26 4.91 11.27 -13.92
N ALA A 27 6.20 11.57 -13.78
CA ALA A 27 7.09 10.82 -12.90
C ALA A 27 6.70 11.10 -11.44
N LEU A 28 6.15 10.11 -10.75
CA LEU A 28 5.75 10.21 -9.35
C LEU A 28 6.82 9.59 -8.47
N ALA A 29 7.21 10.29 -7.40
CA ALA A 29 8.12 9.74 -6.41
C ALA A 29 7.42 8.67 -5.56
N PHE A 30 8.10 7.55 -5.36
CA PHE A 30 7.68 6.45 -4.49
C PHE A 30 8.88 5.90 -3.72
N LYS A 31 8.60 5.12 -2.68
CA LYS A 31 9.59 4.36 -1.93
C LYS A 31 9.34 2.87 -2.11
N ILE A 32 10.42 2.10 -2.21
CA ILE A 32 10.39 0.65 -2.30
C ILE A 32 10.48 0.07 -0.90
N PHE A 33 9.57 -0.85 -0.58
CA PHE A 33 9.56 -1.59 0.67
C PHE A 33 9.58 -3.08 0.39
N HIS A 34 10.41 -3.79 1.15
CA HIS A 34 10.37 -5.25 1.23
C HIS A 34 9.70 -5.60 2.54
N ALA A 35 8.56 -6.29 2.46
CA ALA A 35 7.75 -6.59 3.63
C ALA A 35 7.45 -8.09 3.70
N ASN A 36 7.28 -8.59 4.92
CA ASN A 36 6.78 -9.95 5.16
C ASN A 36 5.29 -10.00 4.79
N THR A 37 4.87 -11.04 4.06
CA THR A 37 3.48 -11.26 3.63
C THR A 37 2.49 -11.39 4.80
N GLN A 38 2.97 -11.76 5.99
CA GLN A 38 2.19 -11.87 7.23
C GLN A 38 1.92 -10.52 7.92
N LYS A 39 2.47 -9.41 7.41
CA LYS A 39 2.11 -8.06 7.87
C LYS A 39 0.72 -7.69 7.34
N THR A 40 0.01 -6.86 8.10
CA THR A 40 -1.34 -6.42 7.74
C THR A 40 -1.33 -5.08 7.00
N VAL A 41 -2.39 -4.82 6.24
CA VAL A 41 -2.58 -3.51 5.58
C VAL A 41 -2.66 -2.39 6.61
N ARG A 42 -3.26 -2.66 7.77
CA ARG A 42 -3.34 -1.73 8.90
C ARG A 42 -1.94 -1.31 9.39
N GLN A 43 -1.06 -2.28 9.61
CA GLN A 43 0.32 -2.02 10.04
C GLN A 43 1.11 -1.22 9.00
N MET A 44 0.85 -1.48 7.71
CA MET A 44 1.45 -0.70 6.62
C MET A 44 1.03 0.76 6.65
N ILE A 45 -0.27 1.04 6.82
CA ILE A 45 -0.79 2.41 6.92
C ILE A 45 -0.16 3.11 8.14
N GLU A 46 -0.12 2.46 9.30
CA GLU A 46 0.52 2.99 10.52
C GLU A 46 1.99 3.33 10.28
N TYR A 47 2.73 2.42 9.65
CA TYR A 47 4.14 2.61 9.33
C TYR A 47 4.37 3.80 8.38
N VAL A 48 3.62 3.87 7.27
CA VAL A 48 3.70 4.98 6.30
C VAL A 48 3.32 6.31 6.94
N LYS A 49 2.40 6.29 7.91
CA LYS A 49 1.98 7.47 8.68
C LYS A 49 2.93 7.84 9.82
N GLY A 50 3.94 7.02 10.11
CA GLY A 50 4.81 7.20 11.26
C GLY A 50 4.04 7.20 12.58
N ALA A 51 2.97 6.40 12.67
CA ALA A 51 2.22 6.24 13.90
C ALA A 51 3.05 5.41 14.90
N LYS A 52 3.27 5.97 16.08
CA LYS A 52 3.85 5.25 17.21
C LYS A 52 2.76 4.43 17.88
N ALA A 53 3.14 3.32 18.52
CA ALA A 53 2.22 2.50 19.30
C ALA A 53 1.45 3.29 20.38
N SER A 54 2.03 4.38 20.88
CA SER A 54 1.44 5.27 21.89
C SER A 54 0.40 6.27 21.36
N GLU A 55 0.32 6.50 20.04
CA GLU A 55 -0.55 7.54 19.44
C GLU A 55 -1.96 7.03 19.11
N GLY A 56 -2.25 5.76 19.41
CA GLY A 56 -3.56 5.16 19.20
C GLY A 56 -4.00 5.09 17.73
N PRO A 57 -5.18 4.50 17.45
CA PRO A 57 -5.70 4.36 16.09
C PRO A 57 -6.14 5.69 15.47
N GLU A 58 -6.32 6.74 16.26
CA GLU A 58 -6.88 8.03 15.81
C GLU A 58 -6.01 8.73 14.76
N LYS A 59 -4.69 8.58 14.85
CA LYS A 59 -3.75 9.16 13.87
C LYS A 59 -3.93 8.60 12.46
N CYS A 60 -4.42 7.36 12.35
CA CYS A 60 -4.65 6.68 11.08
C CYS A 60 -6.15 6.55 10.75
N ALA A 61 -7.05 6.94 11.66
CA ALA A 61 -8.47 7.03 11.38
C ALA A 61 -8.71 7.98 10.20
N GLY A 62 -9.58 7.57 9.26
CA GLY A 62 -9.83 8.32 8.04
C GLY A 62 -8.73 8.21 6.97
N TRP A 63 -7.77 7.28 7.11
CA TRP A 63 -6.83 6.92 6.05
C TRP A 63 -7.19 5.60 5.40
N ALA A 64 -6.76 5.42 4.15
CA ALA A 64 -6.92 4.21 3.39
C ALA A 64 -5.67 3.93 2.54
N ALA A 65 -5.48 2.66 2.22
CA ALA A 65 -4.52 2.21 1.22
C ALA A 65 -5.28 1.81 -0.03
N THR A 66 -4.88 2.34 -1.19
CA THR A 66 -5.45 1.95 -2.48
C THR A 66 -4.37 1.33 -3.35
N GLU A 67 -4.63 0.11 -3.81
CA GLU A 67 -3.85 -0.52 -4.86
C GLU A 67 -4.01 0.28 -6.16
N CYS A 68 -2.89 0.55 -6.82
CA CYS A 68 -2.83 1.32 -8.05
C CYS A 68 -2.36 0.41 -9.19
N ILE A 69 -3.06 0.40 -10.31
CA ILE A 69 -2.73 -0.46 -11.43
C ILE A 69 -2.04 0.39 -12.49
N GLU A 70 -0.74 0.18 -12.68
CA GLU A 70 0.00 0.87 -13.72
C GLU A 70 -0.46 0.38 -15.11
N VAL A 71 -0.84 1.32 -15.98
CA VAL A 71 -1.27 1.05 -17.36
C VAL A 71 -0.30 1.58 -18.41
N GLY A 72 0.90 1.97 -17.98
CA GLY A 72 1.93 2.56 -18.82
C GLY A 72 1.97 4.09 -18.77
N ASP A 73 3.09 4.65 -19.23
CA ASP A 73 3.31 6.09 -19.38
C ASP A 73 2.97 6.91 -18.11
N GLY A 74 3.42 6.42 -16.95
CA GLY A 74 3.17 7.04 -15.65
C GLY A 74 1.69 7.18 -15.28
N THR A 75 0.80 6.41 -15.91
CA THR A 75 -0.64 6.43 -15.67
C THR A 75 -1.06 5.24 -14.82
N PHE A 76 -1.88 5.52 -13.80
CA PHE A 76 -2.36 4.53 -12.86
C PHE A 76 -3.88 4.55 -12.78
N LEU A 77 -4.50 3.37 -12.78
CA LEU A 77 -5.91 3.19 -12.48
C LEU A 77 -6.11 2.92 -10.99
N LYS A 78 -7.29 3.30 -10.49
CA LYS A 78 -7.70 3.01 -9.11
C LYS A 78 -8.08 1.53 -9.03
N GLY A 79 -7.36 0.77 -8.20
CA GLY A 79 -7.72 -0.59 -7.82
C GLY A 79 -8.52 -0.62 -6.52
N THR A 80 -8.33 -1.69 -5.75
CA THR A 80 -9.01 -1.89 -4.47
C THR A 80 -8.56 -0.87 -3.42
N THR A 81 -9.52 -0.24 -2.75
CA THR A 81 -9.28 0.60 -1.57
C THR A 81 -9.58 -0.19 -0.30
N ILE A 82 -8.67 -0.16 0.66
CA ILE A 82 -8.81 -0.77 1.99
C ILE A 82 -8.68 0.35 3.03
N GLU A 83 -9.79 0.70 3.68
CA GLU A 83 -9.83 1.72 4.72
C GLU A 83 -9.21 1.20 6.01
N TYR A 84 -8.46 2.05 6.73
CA TYR A 84 -7.76 1.69 7.97
C TYR A 84 -8.68 1.06 9.02
N THR A 85 -9.91 1.55 9.12
CA THR A 85 -10.92 1.09 10.09
C THR A 85 -11.71 -0.13 9.62
N SER A 86 -11.54 -0.58 8.37
CA SER A 86 -12.23 -1.76 7.85
C SER A 86 -11.66 -3.05 8.43
N ASP A 87 -12.48 -4.09 8.54
CA ASP A 87 -11.99 -5.42 8.93
C ASP A 87 -10.97 -5.97 7.95
N LYS A 88 -11.11 -5.63 6.66
CA LYS A 88 -10.14 -6.01 5.62
C LYS A 88 -8.75 -5.41 5.85
N ALA A 89 -8.61 -4.29 6.56
CA ALA A 89 -7.29 -3.77 6.92
C ALA A 89 -6.54 -4.66 7.92
N LYS A 90 -7.27 -5.49 8.69
CA LYS A 90 -6.68 -6.45 9.63
C LYS A 90 -6.16 -7.70 8.92
N SER A 91 -6.55 -7.93 7.67
CA SER A 91 -6.04 -9.01 6.85
C SER A 91 -4.57 -8.82 6.52
N THR A 92 -3.86 -9.94 6.40
CA THR A 92 -2.47 -9.96 5.95
C THR A 92 -2.37 -9.53 4.49
N PHE A 93 -1.15 -9.20 4.05
CA PHE A 93 -0.92 -8.95 2.62
C PHE A 93 -1.25 -10.18 1.77
N GLU A 94 -0.92 -11.37 2.26
CA GLU A 94 -1.24 -12.62 1.56
C GLU A 94 -2.75 -12.83 1.38
N GLU A 95 -3.54 -12.61 2.44
CA GLU A 95 -5.01 -12.68 2.39
C GLU A 95 -5.61 -11.61 1.44
N CYS A 96 -4.89 -10.50 1.23
CA CYS A 96 -5.25 -9.49 0.23
C CYS A 96 -4.78 -9.83 -1.19
N GLY A 97 -4.14 -10.99 -1.42
CA GLY A 97 -3.57 -11.40 -2.70
C GLY A 97 -2.22 -10.77 -3.02
N TRP A 98 -1.62 -10.05 -2.06
CA TRP A 98 -0.29 -9.47 -2.15
C TRP A 98 0.74 -10.46 -1.56
N ASN A 99 1.04 -11.50 -2.35
CA ASN A 99 1.91 -12.61 -1.94
C ASN A 99 3.38 -12.41 -2.36
N GLY A 100 4.24 -13.37 -2.01
CA GLY A 100 5.68 -13.23 -2.24
C GLY A 100 6.13 -13.27 -3.70
N ARG A 101 5.24 -13.59 -4.64
CA ARG A 101 5.55 -13.48 -6.08
C ARG A 101 5.65 -12.03 -6.53
N ARG A 102 5.05 -11.07 -5.79
CA ARG A 102 5.07 -9.64 -6.10
C ARG A 102 6.47 -9.05 -5.88
N GLY A 103 7.05 -8.52 -6.95
CA GLY A 103 8.45 -8.06 -7.00
C GLY A 103 9.47 -9.14 -7.38
N ARG A 104 9.00 -10.35 -7.73
CA ARG A 104 9.82 -11.45 -8.24
C ARG A 104 9.28 -11.92 -9.58
N ASP A 105 8.27 -12.79 -9.57
CA ASP A 105 7.64 -13.34 -10.78
C ASP A 105 6.52 -12.44 -11.32
N LEU A 106 5.93 -11.63 -10.44
CA LEU A 106 4.86 -10.69 -10.74
C LEU A 106 5.33 -9.26 -10.44
N PRO A 107 4.77 -8.24 -11.10
CA PRO A 107 5.08 -6.85 -10.77
C PRO A 107 4.84 -6.54 -9.29
N PRO A 108 5.64 -5.64 -8.69
CA PRO A 108 5.41 -5.11 -7.35
C PRO A 108 3.99 -4.59 -7.16
N VAL A 109 3.50 -4.57 -5.92
CA VAL A 109 2.21 -3.93 -5.62
C VAL A 109 2.43 -2.44 -5.46
N TRP A 110 1.75 -1.66 -6.31
CA TRP A 110 1.76 -0.20 -6.22
C TRP A 110 0.65 0.27 -5.29
N ILE A 111 0.98 1.11 -4.32
CA ILE A 111 0.07 1.53 -3.26
C ILE A 111 0.13 3.05 -3.06
N ALA A 112 -1.03 3.67 -3.00
CA ALA A 112 -1.19 5.03 -2.50
C ALA A 112 -1.87 5.00 -1.12
N VAL A 113 -1.22 5.58 -0.11
CA VAL A 113 -1.82 5.80 1.21
C VAL A 113 -2.37 7.22 1.25
N HIS A 114 -3.68 7.38 1.41
CA HIS A 114 -4.35 8.68 1.32
C HIS A 114 -5.47 8.81 2.37
N LYS A 115 -5.96 10.05 2.59
CA LYS A 115 -7.22 10.24 3.34
C LYS A 115 -8.36 9.60 2.57
N SER A 116 -9.18 8.78 3.22
CA SER A 116 -10.34 8.10 2.63
C SER A 116 -11.16 9.11 1.83
#